data_AF-A0A953NZT2-F1
#
_entry.id   AF-A0A953NZT2-F1
#
_cell.length_a   1.000
_cell.length_b   1.000
_cell.length_c   1.000
_cell.angle_alpha   90.00
_cell.angle_beta   90.00
_cell.angle_gamma   90.00
#
_symmetry.space_group_name_H-M   'P 1'
#
loop_
_entity.id
_entity.type
_entity.pdbx_description
1 polymer ?
#
loop_
_entity_poly.entity_id
_entity_poly.type
_entity_poly.pdbx_seq_one_letter_code
_entity_poly.pdbx_strand_id
1 'polypeptide(L)'
;MKSEEPQRPDTSEMKTHTYGSLYSINHAFQEIAEHLKRLEDRRILNPGFAEAQRIAMEESRAGINHAVLGTMINAEQDDWAYFGRLKLAREGAAEE
;
A
#
# COMPACT_ATOMS: atom_id res chain seq x y z
N MET A 1 6.39 25.05 -32.58
CA MET A 1 6.60 23.75 -31.91
C MET A 1 5.76 23.77 -30.64
N LYS A 2 4.75 22.89 -30.53
CA LYS A 2 4.05 22.70 -29.26
C LYS A 2 4.99 21.91 -28.36
N SER A 3 5.44 22.54 -27.27
CA SER A 3 6.20 21.88 -26.22
C SER A 3 5.28 20.82 -25.60
N GLU A 4 5.59 19.55 -25.81
CA GLU A 4 4.96 18.46 -25.08
C GLU A 4 5.44 18.57 -23.63
N GLU A 5 4.60 19.18 -22.78
CA GLU A 5 4.76 19.04 -21.34
C GLU A 5 4.68 17.55 -21.00
N PRO A 6 5.61 17.02 -20.19
CA PRO A 6 5.58 15.61 -19.82
C PRO A 6 4.29 15.34 -19.05
N GLN A 7 3.36 14.61 -19.68
CA GLN A 7 2.14 14.13 -19.04
C GLN A 7 2.55 13.26 -17.85
N ARG A 8 2.30 13.75 -16.64
CA ARG A 8 2.48 12.95 -15.41
C ARG A 8 1.47 11.79 -15.41
N PRO A 9 1.87 10.60 -14.95
CA PRO A 9 0.93 9.52 -14.69
C PRO A 9 -0.10 9.97 -13.62
N ASP A 10 -1.36 9.59 -13.79
CA ASP A 10 -2.42 9.86 -12.82
C ASP A 10 -2.16 9.08 -11.53
N THR A 11 -1.59 9.76 -10.54
CA THR A 11 -1.25 9.17 -9.24
C THR A 11 -2.49 8.86 -8.40
N SER A 12 -3.64 9.46 -8.70
CA SER A 12 -4.90 9.21 -7.98
C SER A 12 -5.51 7.86 -8.35
N GLU A 13 -5.51 7.53 -9.64
CA GLU A 13 -5.95 6.20 -10.12
C GLU A 13 -5.05 5.09 -9.57
N MET A 14 -3.72 5.30 -9.59
CA MET A 14 -2.76 4.33 -9.05
C MET A 14 -2.94 4.11 -7.55
N LYS A 15 -3.21 5.17 -6.77
CA LYS A 15 -3.50 5.06 -5.32
C LYS A 15 -4.78 4.27 -5.07
N THR A 16 -5.84 4.58 -5.80
CA THR A 16 -7.12 3.86 -5.69
C THR A 16 -6.94 2.37 -5.96
N HIS A 17 -6.23 2.01 -7.03
CA HIS A 17 -5.93 0.62 -7.36
C HIS A 17 -5.07 -0.07 -6.28
N THR A 18 -4.09 0.64 -5.74
CA THR A 18 -3.21 0.12 -4.68
C THR A 18 -3.99 -0.16 -3.40
N TYR A 19 -4.85 0.75 -2.95
CA TYR A 19 -5.71 0.52 -1.80
C TYR A 19 -6.73 -0.60 -2.03
N GLY A 20 -7.31 -0.71 -3.23
CA GLY A 20 -8.19 -1.83 -3.58
C GLY A 20 -7.47 -3.18 -3.55
N SER A 21 -6.22 -3.22 -3.99
CA SER A 21 -5.37 -4.42 -3.92
C SER A 21 -5.05 -4.79 -2.47
N LEU A 22 -4.67 -3.79 -1.65
CA LEU A 22 -4.45 -3.95 -0.21
C LEU A 22 -5.70 -4.48 0.51
N TYR A 23 -6.87 -3.95 0.17
CA TYR A 23 -8.14 -4.45 0.72
C TYR A 23 -8.34 -5.93 0.38
N SER A 24 -8.16 -6.31 -0.88
CA SER A 24 -8.33 -7.69 -1.35
C SER A 24 -7.35 -8.65 -0.66
N ILE A 25 -6.09 -8.24 -0.50
CA ILE A 25 -5.06 -9.03 0.20
C ILE A 25 -5.44 -9.21 1.68
N ASN A 26 -5.80 -8.12 2.37
CA ASN A 26 -6.22 -8.19 3.78
C ASN A 26 -7.45 -9.08 3.96
N HIS A 27 -8.40 -9.03 3.03
CA HIS A 27 -9.57 -9.89 3.07
C HIS A 27 -9.20 -11.36 2.90
N ALA A 28 -8.32 -11.69 1.96
CA ALA A 28 -7.82 -13.06 1.78
C ALA A 28 -7.12 -13.59 3.05
N PHE A 29 -6.31 -12.77 3.73
CA PHE A 29 -5.72 -13.16 5.01
C PHE A 29 -6.78 -13.45 6.08
N GLN A 30 -7.83 -12.64 6.15
CA GLN A 30 -8.93 -12.85 7.09
C GLN A 30 -9.67 -14.17 6.79
N GLU A 31 -9.96 -14.46 5.52
CA GLU A 31 -10.59 -15.72 5.13
C GLU A 31 -9.74 -16.93 5.53
N ILE A 32 -8.42 -16.88 5.27
CA ILE A 32 -7.52 -17.97 5.66
C ILE A 32 -7.51 -18.15 7.19
N ALA A 33 -7.51 -17.06 7.97
CA ALA A 33 -7.56 -17.13 9.44
C ALA A 33 -8.85 -17.81 9.93
N GLU A 34 -9.99 -17.51 9.31
CA GLU A 34 -11.25 -18.19 9.60
C GLU A 34 -11.21 -19.67 9.21
N HIS A 35 -10.58 -20.02 8.09
CA HIS A 35 -10.41 -21.41 7.69
C HIS A 35 -9.52 -22.18 8.67
N LEU A 36 -8.42 -21.60 9.12
CA LEU A 36 -7.55 -22.21 10.15
C LEU A 36 -8.33 -22.48 11.43
N LYS A 37 -9.11 -21.50 11.90
CA LYS A 37 -9.98 -21.67 13.08
C LYS A 37 -11.01 -22.77 12.87
N ARG A 38 -11.68 -22.82 11.73
CA ARG A 38 -12.67 -23.88 11.42
C ARG A 38 -12.02 -25.28 11.40
N LEU A 39 -10.77 -25.40 10.97
CA LEU A 39 -10.03 -26.66 10.97
C LEU A 39 -9.57 -27.06 12.38
N GLU A 40 -9.17 -26.08 13.20
CA GLU A 40 -8.87 -26.27 14.62
C GLU A 40 -10.11 -26.74 15.39
N ASP A 41 -11.25 -26.07 15.24
CA ASP A 41 -12.51 -26.40 15.92
C ASP A 41 -12.98 -27.82 15.58
N ARG A 42 -12.70 -28.29 14.36
CA ARG A 42 -12.99 -29.66 13.90
C ARG A 42 -11.93 -30.69 14.31
N ARG A 43 -10.91 -30.27 15.06
CA ARG A 43 -9.75 -31.09 15.48
C ARG A 43 -8.99 -31.71 14.31
N ILE A 44 -9.05 -31.08 13.13
CA ILE A 44 -8.26 -31.49 11.96
C ILE A 44 -6.83 -30.98 12.11
N LEU A 45 -6.67 -29.74 12.60
CA LEU A 45 -5.38 -29.18 12.95
C LEU A 45 -5.15 -29.23 14.45
N ASN A 46 -3.90 -29.45 14.84
CA ASN A 46 -3.46 -29.25 16.21
C ASN A 46 -3.57 -27.75 16.56
N PRO A 47 -4.15 -27.38 17.72
CA PRO A 47 -4.23 -25.99 18.18
C PRO A 47 -2.90 -25.23 18.11
N GLY A 48 -1.79 -25.84 18.55
CA GLY A 48 -0.48 -25.20 18.51
C GLY A 48 0.03 -24.96 17.09
N PHE A 49 -0.32 -25.83 16.14
CA PHE A 49 -0.02 -25.62 14.73
C PHE A 49 -0.90 -24.52 14.12
N ALA A 50 -2.21 -24.53 14.40
CA ALA A 50 -3.13 -23.50 13.93
C ALA A 50 -2.73 -22.12 14.46
N GLU A 51 -2.32 -22.03 15.73
CA GLU A 51 -1.79 -20.81 16.35
C GLU A 51 -0.55 -20.29 15.64
N ALA A 52 0.45 -21.16 15.43
CA ALA A 52 1.70 -20.79 14.78
C ALA A 52 1.45 -20.25 13.37
N GLN A 53 0.55 -20.89 12.62
CA GLN A 53 0.19 -20.43 11.27
C GLN A 53 -0.56 -19.09 11.30
N ARG A 54 -1.47 -18.89 12.26
CA ARG A 54 -2.15 -17.61 12.44
C ARG A 54 -1.17 -16.48 12.74
N ILE A 55 -0.19 -16.70 13.61
CA ILE A 55 0.85 -15.70 13.93
C ILE A 55 1.67 -15.36 12.67
N ALA A 56 2.17 -16.37 11.96
CA ALA A 56 3.00 -16.16 10.77
C ALA A 56 2.23 -15.42 9.65
N MET A 57 0.94 -15.70 9.49
CA MET A 57 0.09 -14.97 8.56
C MET A 57 -0.14 -13.53 8.97
N GLU A 58 -0.42 -13.25 10.24
CA GLU A 58 -0.62 -11.88 10.73
C GLU A 58 0.66 -11.05 10.58
N GLU A 59 1.82 -11.66 10.82
CA GLU A 59 3.13 -11.03 10.56
C GLU A 59 3.28 -10.69 9.07
N SER A 60 2.94 -11.63 8.18
CA SER A 60 3.00 -11.41 6.73
C SER A 60 2.05 -10.30 6.27
N ARG A 61 0.81 -10.31 6.78
CA ARG A 61 -0.21 -9.28 6.49
C ARG A 61 0.27 -7.91 6.94
N ALA A 62 0.79 -7.81 8.16
CA ALA A 62 1.33 -6.57 8.70
C ALA A 62 2.53 -6.07 7.89
N GLY A 63 3.46 -6.97 7.52
CA GLY A 63 4.63 -6.64 6.71
C GLY A 63 4.27 -6.10 5.33
N ILE A 64 3.32 -6.75 4.63
CA ILE A 64 2.83 -6.28 3.32
C ILE A 64 2.18 -4.91 3.45
N ASN A 65 1.28 -4.73 4.44
CA ASN A 65 0.63 -3.44 4.67
C ASN A 65 1.64 -2.33 4.93
N HIS A 66 2.63 -2.60 5.77
CA HIS A 66 3.68 -1.63 6.09
C HIS A 66 4.51 -1.25 4.86
N ALA A 67 4.96 -2.24 4.08
CA ALA A 67 5.78 -2.01 2.90
C ALA A 67 5.05 -1.16 1.85
N VAL A 68 3.80 -1.52 1.53
CA VAL A 68 3.02 -0.79 0.51
C VAL A 68 2.73 0.64 0.96
N LEU A 69 2.27 0.83 2.19
CA LEU A 69 2.00 2.18 2.72
C LEU A 69 3.27 3.02 2.80
N GLY A 70 4.40 2.43 3.19
CA GLY A 70 5.69 3.11 3.19
C GLY A 70 6.10 3.61 1.80
N THR A 71 5.94 2.79 0.77
CA THR A 71 6.20 3.21 -0.62
C THR A 71 5.27 4.34 -1.05
N MET A 72 3.97 4.28 -0.70
CA MET A 72 3.02 5.34 -1.02
C MET A 72 3.36 6.67 -0.34
N ILE A 73 3.74 6.62 0.93
CA ILE A 73 4.16 7.82 1.68
C ILE A 73 5.40 8.45 1.05
N ASN A 74 6.40 7.64 0.68
CA ASN A 74 7.61 8.16 0.04
C ASN A 74 7.28 8.83 -1.30
N ALA A 75 6.42 8.21 -2.11
CA ALA A 75 5.98 8.80 -3.38
C ALA A 75 5.24 10.14 -3.17
N GLU A 76 4.40 10.23 -2.13
CA GLU A 76 3.73 11.48 -1.77
C GLU A 76 4.72 12.57 -1.33
N GLN A 77 5.73 12.21 -0.54
CA GLN A 77 6.77 13.15 -0.12
C GLN A 77 7.57 13.70 -1.31
N ASP A 78 7.91 12.84 -2.27
CA ASP A 78 8.62 13.24 -3.49
C ASP A 78 7.77 14.20 -4.34
N ASP A 79 6.48 13.92 -4.47
CA ASP A 79 5.52 14.80 -5.17
C ASP A 79 5.40 16.17 -4.48
N TRP A 80 5.31 16.18 -3.15
CA TRP A 80 5.28 17.41 -2.37
C TRP A 80 6.56 18.23 -2.52
N ALA A 81 7.73 17.58 -2.45
CA ALA A 81 9.02 18.24 -2.63
C ALA A 81 9.16 18.82 -4.04
N TYR A 82 8.67 18.10 -5.06
CA TYR A 82 8.63 18.61 -6.43
C TYR A 82 7.74 19.85 -6.56
N PHE A 83 6.54 19.82 -5.99
CA PHE A 83 5.64 20.96 -6.00
C PHE A 83 6.26 22.20 -5.33
N GLY A 84 6.95 22.01 -4.21
CA GLY A 84 7.71 23.08 -3.55
C GLY A 84 8.75 23.74 -4.46
N ARG A 85 9.51 22.94 -5.21
CA ARG A 85 10.49 23.45 -6.20
C ARG A 85 9.81 24.22 -7.33
N LEU A 86 8.67 23.72 -7.83
CA LEU A 86 7.91 24.39 -8.89
C LEU A 86 7.39 25.76 -8.44
N LYS A 87 6.90 25.85 -7.19
CA LYS A 87 6.42 27.10 -6.62
C LYS A 87 7.54 28.14 -6.50
N LEU A 88 8.70 27.74 -5.97
CA LEU A 88 9.87 28.62 -5.88
C LEU A 88 10.35 29.10 -7.26
N ALA A 89 10.38 28.21 -8.26
CA ALA A 89 10.77 28.59 -9.62
C ALA A 89 9.79 29.59 -10.25
N ARG A 90 8.48 29.44 -9.98
CA ARG A 90 7.46 30.39 -10.45
C ARG A 90 7.60 31.76 -9.79
N GLU A 91 7.88 31.80 -8.49
CA GLU A 91 8.06 33.04 -7.73
C GLU A 91 9.34 33.76 -8.19
N GLY A 92 10.46 33.05 -8.36
CA GLY A 92 11.70 33.63 -8.88
C GLY A 92 11.60 34.13 -10.33
N ALA A 93 10.81 33.46 -11.17
CA ALA A 93 10.56 33.90 -12.55
C ALA A 93 9.57 35.08 -12.68
N ALA A 94 8.91 35.48 -11.58
CA ALA A 94 8.02 36.64 -11.55
C ALA A 94 8.71 37.93 -11.06
N GLU A 95 9.95 37.82 -10.56
CA GLU A 95 10.77 38.94 -10.06
C GLU A 95 11.84 39.41 -11.08
N GLU A 96 11.95 38.76 -12.24
CA GLU A 96 12.77 39.18 -13.41
C GLU A 96 11.91 39.79 -14.53
#